data_AF-A0A9P5Q7V6-F1
#
_entry.id   AF-A0A9P5Q7V6-F1
#
_cell.length_a   1.000
_cell.length_b   1.000
_cell.length_c   1.000
_cell.angle_alpha   90.00
_cell.angle_beta   90.00
_cell.angle_gamma   90.00
#
_symmetry.space_group_name_H-M   'P 1'
#
loop_
_entity.id
_entity.type
_entity.pdbx_description
1 polymer ?
#
loop_
_entity_poly.entity_id
_entity_poly.type
_entity_poly.pdbx_seq_one_letter_code
_entity_poly.pdbx_strand_id
1 'polypeptide(L)'
;FDQIYGKHYNPVELFYAIATISAIFLWLEVNQFLRRKKRYFRSFYNIIDIITFSLPLAGSIHQLLINGSGSRGYPGILSFSVVFIALQFLFEMRINTSVCHFVTIIIQVLSEIKVFFFITIGGILAFTTAILHYLRSCPQGVCSEEETEFPHNYFDAGGRYDPVTKNFETADWMFLSLMILSFFFTGILMLNVLIALINVAYARGDATGRLEWLETRMTVVEAAENLTYQIPGFRKYYNWFPREIYYTALNRDVKIAYEKKRARLEDEAVENLALWFNETKHVPSIKSTPSEGEQPNGDIGELSQLRSQLNEQKQQLADLQAFIAEQMQAQRASQAQLLAILKKEQ
;
A
#
# COMPACT_ATOMS: atom_id res chain seq x y z
N PHE A 1 13.03 -22.95 30.37
CA PHE A 1 11.69 -22.47 30.77
C PHE A 1 11.45 -22.63 32.27
N ASP A 2 11.85 -23.74 32.90
CA ASP A 2 11.78 -23.91 34.37
C ASP A 2 12.52 -22.84 35.20
N GLN A 3 13.59 -22.26 34.66
CA GLN A 3 14.38 -21.24 35.33
C GLN A 3 13.69 -19.86 35.41
N ILE A 4 12.68 -19.61 34.57
CA ILE A 4 12.01 -18.30 34.46
C ILE A 4 10.60 -18.35 35.05
N TYR A 5 9.89 -19.47 34.92
CA TYR A 5 8.45 -19.55 35.27
C TYR A 5 8.13 -20.27 36.59
N GLY A 6 9.14 -20.74 37.33
CA GLY A 6 8.96 -21.37 38.63
C GLY A 6 8.25 -22.74 38.55
N LYS A 7 8.55 -23.62 39.50
CA LYS A 7 8.08 -25.02 39.56
C LYS A 7 6.56 -25.22 39.65
N HIS A 8 5.76 -24.15 39.75
CA HIS A 8 4.32 -24.23 40.03
C HIS A 8 3.42 -23.90 38.83
N TYR A 9 3.98 -23.55 37.67
CA TYR A 9 3.18 -23.26 36.48
C TYR A 9 3.35 -24.35 35.44
N ASN A 10 2.25 -24.98 35.02
CA ASN A 10 2.25 -25.88 33.85
C ASN A 10 2.21 -25.01 32.60
N PRO A 11 3.32 -24.78 31.88
CA PRO A 11 3.35 -23.89 30.72
C PRO A 11 2.56 -24.45 29.52
N VAL A 12 2.12 -25.72 29.62
CA VAL A 12 1.35 -26.44 28.60
C VAL A 12 0.03 -25.74 28.29
N GLU A 13 -0.70 -25.27 29.30
CA GLU A 13 -1.99 -24.57 29.11
C GLU A 13 -1.80 -23.26 28.34
N LEU A 14 -0.71 -22.53 28.63
CA LEU A 14 -0.35 -21.31 27.91
C LEU A 14 -0.04 -21.59 26.44
N PHE A 15 0.73 -22.64 26.13
CA PHE A 15 1.03 -22.99 24.74
C PHE A 15 -0.21 -23.45 23.97
N TYR A 16 -1.14 -24.15 24.62
CA TYR A 16 -2.44 -24.45 24.01
C TYR A 16 -3.23 -23.17 23.71
N ALA A 17 -3.30 -22.22 24.65
CA ALA A 17 -3.97 -20.95 24.42
C ALA A 17 -3.34 -20.17 23.25
N ILE A 18 -2.01 -20.05 23.21
CA ILE A 18 -1.29 -19.37 22.12
C ILE A 18 -1.55 -20.07 20.79
N ALA A 19 -1.45 -21.40 20.73
CA ALA A 19 -1.67 -22.17 19.51
C ALA A 19 -3.11 -22.00 18.98
N THR A 20 -4.12 -22.04 19.86
CA THR A 20 -5.52 -21.85 19.45
C THR A 20 -5.77 -20.45 18.89
N ILE A 21 -5.30 -19.40 19.57
CA ILE A 21 -5.46 -18.02 19.12
C ILE A 21 -4.73 -17.78 17.79
N SER A 22 -3.48 -18.24 17.66
CA SER A 22 -2.71 -18.11 16.42
C SER A 22 -3.35 -18.89 15.27
N ALA A 23 -3.93 -20.06 15.53
CA ALA A 23 -4.66 -20.83 14.51
C ALA A 23 -5.94 -20.11 14.05
N ILE A 24 -6.68 -19.46 14.95
CA ILE A 24 -7.85 -18.65 14.61
C ILE A 24 -7.44 -17.49 13.69
N PHE A 25 -6.38 -16.75 14.04
CA PHE A 25 -5.92 -15.64 13.21
C PHE A 25 -5.39 -16.09 11.84
N LEU A 26 -4.63 -17.18 11.78
CA LEU A 26 -4.20 -17.76 10.50
C LEU A 26 -5.38 -18.22 9.65
N TRP A 27 -6.41 -18.78 10.26
CA TRP A 27 -7.64 -19.13 9.54
C TRP A 27 -8.32 -17.91 8.91
N LEU A 28 -8.39 -16.79 9.64
CA LEU A 28 -8.92 -15.53 9.10
C LEU A 28 -8.06 -15.03 7.92
N GLU A 29 -6.73 -15.10 8.04
CA GLU A 29 -5.81 -14.71 6.96
C GLU A 29 -5.92 -15.60 5.72
N VAL A 30 -6.04 -16.92 5.90
CA VAL A 30 -6.26 -17.86 4.79
C VAL A 30 -7.57 -17.55 4.06
N ASN A 31 -8.65 -17.20 4.78
CA ASN A 31 -9.90 -16.81 4.16
C ASN A 31 -9.79 -15.51 3.35
N GLN A 32 -9.03 -14.52 3.85
CA GLN A 32 -8.73 -13.29 3.11
C GLN A 32 -7.90 -13.60 1.86
N PHE A 33 -6.91 -14.47 1.98
CA PHE A 33 -6.06 -14.92 0.88
C PHE A 33 -6.88 -15.58 -0.24
N LEU A 34 -7.78 -16.51 0.11
CA LEU A 34 -8.61 -17.24 -0.86
C LEU A 34 -9.53 -16.32 -1.67
N ARG A 35 -10.06 -15.26 -1.06
CA ARG A 35 -10.95 -14.29 -1.72
C ARG A 35 -10.19 -13.31 -2.62
N ARG A 36 -8.92 -12.97 -2.33
CA ARG A 36 -8.16 -11.91 -3.03
C ARG A 36 -6.70 -12.27 -3.36
N LYS A 37 -6.46 -13.48 -3.88
CA LYS A 37 -5.13 -14.06 -4.14
C LYS A 37 -4.08 -13.11 -4.75
N LYS A 38 -4.42 -12.37 -5.81
CA LYS A 38 -3.45 -11.48 -6.51
C LYS A 38 -3.13 -10.19 -5.76
N ARG A 39 -4.11 -9.61 -5.06
CA ARG A 39 -3.89 -8.36 -4.28
C ARG A 39 -3.21 -8.64 -2.95
N TYR A 40 -3.45 -9.83 -2.39
CA TYR A 40 -2.94 -10.25 -1.10
C TYR A 40 -1.40 -10.23 -1.03
N PHE A 41 -0.71 -10.88 -1.97
CA PHE A 41 0.76 -10.91 -1.99
C PHE A 41 1.44 -9.57 -2.31
N ARG A 42 0.67 -8.57 -2.77
CA ARG A 42 1.20 -7.22 -3.02
C ARG A 42 1.14 -6.33 -1.77
N SER A 43 0.34 -6.70 -0.77
CA SER A 43 0.23 -5.98 0.49
C SER A 43 1.37 -6.39 1.42
N PHE A 44 2.22 -5.43 1.79
CA PHE A 44 3.30 -5.65 2.77
C PHE A 44 2.73 -6.10 4.13
N TYR A 45 1.60 -5.53 4.54
CA TYR A 45 0.96 -5.81 5.82
C TYR A 45 0.56 -7.29 5.97
N ASN A 46 -0.08 -7.85 4.94
CA ASN A 46 -0.56 -9.22 4.96
C ASN A 46 0.57 -10.25 5.10
N ILE A 47 1.76 -9.93 4.58
CA ILE A 47 2.94 -10.77 4.73
C ILE A 47 3.41 -10.77 6.19
N ILE A 48 3.45 -9.59 6.83
CA ILE A 48 3.82 -9.46 8.25
C ILE A 48 2.79 -10.18 9.13
N ASP A 49 1.49 -10.10 8.83
CA ASP A 49 0.42 -10.77 9.55
C ASP A 49 0.63 -12.30 9.54
N ILE A 50 0.88 -12.89 8.35
CA ILE A 50 1.19 -14.33 8.23
C ILE A 50 2.41 -14.72 9.05
N ILE A 51 3.51 -13.95 8.96
CA ILE A 51 4.74 -14.26 9.71
C ILE A 51 4.46 -14.19 11.21
N THR A 52 3.75 -13.16 11.65
CA THR A 52 3.45 -12.92 13.06
C THR A 52 2.57 -14.00 13.67
N PHE A 53 1.63 -14.58 12.92
CA PHE A 53 0.78 -15.66 13.44
C PHE A 53 1.37 -17.06 13.24
N SER A 54 2.21 -17.26 12.22
CA SER A 54 2.87 -18.55 11.97
C SER A 54 4.00 -18.86 12.96
N LEU A 55 4.80 -17.87 13.35
CA LEU A 55 5.93 -18.08 14.28
C LEU A 55 5.49 -18.54 15.69
N PRO A 56 4.51 -17.90 16.37
CA PRO A 56 4.01 -18.37 17.67
C PRO A 56 3.33 -19.73 17.58
N LEU A 57 2.62 -20.02 16.48
CA LEU A 57 2.01 -21.32 16.25
C LEU A 57 3.08 -22.41 16.12
N ALA A 58 4.08 -22.20 15.26
CA ALA A 58 5.18 -23.13 15.07
C ALA A 58 5.98 -23.33 16.38
N GLY A 59 6.28 -22.25 17.09
CA GLY A 59 6.96 -22.29 18.38
C GLY A 59 6.18 -23.06 19.45
N SER A 60 4.87 -22.83 19.54
CA SER A 60 3.99 -23.50 20.52
C SER A 60 3.80 -24.99 20.21
N ILE A 61 3.58 -25.35 18.94
CA ILE A 61 3.48 -26.76 18.51
C ILE A 61 4.79 -27.49 18.80
N HIS A 62 5.92 -26.89 18.44
CA HIS A 62 7.23 -27.49 18.66
C HIS A 62 7.51 -27.69 20.17
N GLN A 63 7.14 -26.72 21.01
CA GLN A 63 7.30 -26.83 22.45
C GLN A 63 6.38 -27.88 23.08
N LEU A 64 5.15 -28.05 22.57
CA LEU A 64 4.23 -29.10 22.99
C LEU A 64 4.70 -30.50 22.61
N LEU A 65 5.27 -30.67 21.40
CA LEU A 65 5.82 -31.95 20.94
C LEU A 65 7.04 -32.41 21.77
N ILE A 66 7.88 -31.46 22.18
CA ILE A 66 9.12 -31.76 22.92
C ILE A 66 8.90 -31.94 24.43
N ASN A 67 7.83 -31.38 24.99
CA ASN A 67 7.53 -31.57 26.41
C ASN A 67 7.31 -33.06 26.78
N GLY A 68 7.03 -33.92 25.79
CA GLY A 68 6.97 -35.37 25.96
C GLY A 68 8.32 -36.10 25.86
N SER A 69 9.40 -35.46 25.37
CA SER A 69 10.68 -36.11 25.05
C SER A 69 11.88 -35.65 25.89
N GLY A 70 11.68 -34.72 26.84
CA GLY A 70 12.73 -34.28 27.78
C GLY A 70 13.86 -33.43 27.17
N SER A 71 13.79 -33.14 25.88
CA SER A 71 14.75 -32.25 25.20
C SER A 71 14.45 -30.77 25.50
N ARG A 72 15.49 -29.92 25.53
CA ARG A 72 15.29 -28.47 25.58
C ARG A 72 14.79 -28.02 24.21
N GLY A 73 13.56 -27.51 24.14
CA GLY A 73 13.01 -26.95 22.89
C GLY A 73 13.85 -25.79 22.35
N TYR A 74 13.59 -25.33 21.12
CA TYR A 74 14.30 -24.19 20.53
C TYR A 74 13.73 -22.85 21.05
N PRO A 75 14.36 -22.17 22.02
CA PRO A 75 13.83 -20.91 22.55
C PRO A 75 13.86 -19.80 21.49
N GLY A 76 14.71 -19.91 20.47
CA GLY A 76 14.88 -18.89 19.42
C GLY A 76 13.58 -18.56 18.70
N ILE A 77 12.79 -19.56 18.30
CA ILE A 77 11.53 -19.35 17.57
C ILE A 77 10.55 -18.54 18.42
N LEU A 78 10.44 -18.89 19.71
CA LEU A 78 9.57 -18.17 20.65
C LEU A 78 10.08 -16.73 20.88
N SER A 79 11.38 -16.53 21.05
CA SER A 79 11.97 -15.19 21.21
C SER A 79 11.71 -14.29 19.99
N PHE A 80 11.93 -14.80 18.77
CA PHE A 80 11.60 -14.06 17.55
C PHE A 80 10.11 -13.78 17.44
N SER A 81 9.25 -14.74 17.81
CA SER A 81 7.81 -14.55 17.76
C SER A 81 7.33 -13.36 18.60
N VAL A 82 7.93 -13.14 19.78
CA VAL A 82 7.62 -11.98 20.64
C VAL A 82 7.99 -10.67 19.94
N VAL A 83 9.14 -10.62 19.26
CA VAL A 83 9.56 -9.43 18.50
C VAL A 83 8.60 -9.15 17.35
N PHE A 84 8.19 -10.17 16.59
CA PHE A 84 7.24 -10.00 15.49
C PHE A 84 5.85 -9.58 15.97
N ILE A 85 5.37 -10.12 17.10
CA ILE A 85 4.10 -9.66 17.71
C ILE A 85 4.21 -8.19 18.14
N ALA A 86 5.32 -7.78 18.75
CA ALA A 86 5.54 -6.39 19.13
C ALA A 86 5.62 -5.46 17.90
N LEU A 87 6.26 -5.92 16.81
CA LEU A 87 6.34 -5.19 15.56
C LEU A 87 4.96 -5.08 14.89
N GLN A 88 4.17 -6.15 14.90
CA GLN A 88 2.79 -6.15 14.41
C GLN A 88 1.94 -5.14 15.16
N PHE A 89 2.06 -5.10 16.48
CA PHE A 89 1.37 -4.10 17.29
C PHE A 89 1.66 -2.67 16.81
N LEU A 90 2.91 -2.35 16.46
CA LEU A 90 3.26 -1.05 15.87
C LEU A 90 2.58 -0.81 14.52
N PHE A 91 2.49 -1.84 13.67
CA PHE A 91 1.82 -1.73 12.37
C PHE A 91 0.30 -1.61 12.48
N GLU A 92 -0.34 -2.16 13.51
CA GLU A 92 -1.78 -1.99 13.76
C GLU A 92 -2.13 -0.58 14.24
N MET A 93 -1.17 0.12 14.86
CA MET A 93 -1.36 1.53 15.22
C MET A 93 -1.59 2.44 14.00
N ARG A 94 -1.41 1.95 12.76
CA ARG A 94 -1.77 2.67 11.51
C ARG A 94 -3.26 3.06 11.43
N ILE A 95 -4.13 2.49 12.27
CA ILE A 95 -5.52 2.94 12.39
C ILE A 95 -5.59 4.39 12.92
N ASN A 96 -4.66 4.76 13.81
CA ASN A 96 -4.54 6.11 14.33
C ASN A 96 -3.90 7.04 13.29
N THR A 97 -4.54 8.18 13.01
CA THR A 97 -4.10 9.18 12.03
C THR A 97 -2.66 9.65 12.26
N SER A 98 -2.27 9.88 13.53
CA SER A 98 -0.92 10.36 13.85
C SER A 98 0.16 9.33 13.54
N VAL A 99 -0.12 8.04 13.76
CA VAL A 99 0.86 6.96 13.58
C VAL A 99 0.86 6.45 12.14
N CYS A 100 -0.28 6.48 11.46
CA CYS A 100 -0.40 6.05 10.07
C CYS A 100 0.58 6.78 9.15
N HIS A 101 0.72 8.09 9.33
CA HIS A 101 1.62 8.90 8.51
C HIS A 101 3.06 8.38 8.60
N PHE A 102 3.57 8.14 9.82
CA PHE A 102 4.90 7.59 10.02
C PHE A 102 5.05 6.17 9.45
N VAL A 103 4.07 5.29 9.70
CA VAL A 103 4.12 3.90 9.21
C VAL A 103 4.14 3.85 7.68
N THR A 104 3.32 4.69 7.03
CA THR A 104 3.28 4.74 5.57
C THR A 104 4.59 5.28 4.99
N ILE A 105 5.15 6.33 5.58
CA ILE A 105 6.47 6.84 5.20
C ILE A 105 7.53 5.75 5.32
N ILE A 106 7.56 5.01 6.43
CA ILE A 106 8.53 3.92 6.64
C ILE A 106 8.39 2.87 5.54
N ILE A 107 7.17 2.42 5.23
CA ILE A 107 6.95 1.40 4.18
C ILE A 107 7.33 1.93 2.79
N GLN A 108 7.00 3.18 2.49
CA GLN A 108 7.34 3.81 1.22
C GLN A 108 8.86 3.95 1.06
N VAL A 109 9.55 4.42 2.10
CA VAL A 109 11.01 4.48 2.15
C VAL A 109 11.61 3.11 1.90
N LEU A 110 11.15 2.06 2.61
CA LEU A 110 11.63 0.69 2.42
C LEU A 110 11.44 0.17 0.98
N SER A 111 10.33 0.53 0.33
CA SER A 111 10.06 0.14 -1.06
C SER A 111 10.98 0.87 -2.06
N GLU A 112 11.34 2.11 -1.80
CA GLU A 112 12.22 2.92 -2.66
C GLU A 112 13.70 2.47 -2.54
N ILE A 113 14.16 2.13 -1.33
CA ILE A 113 15.57 1.77 -1.09
C ILE A 113 15.89 0.28 -1.30
N LYS A 114 14.96 -0.52 -1.84
CA LYS A 114 15.18 -1.97 -2.07
C LYS A 114 16.39 -2.27 -2.97
N VAL A 115 16.62 -1.44 -3.99
CA VAL A 115 17.77 -1.59 -4.90
C VAL A 115 19.07 -1.25 -4.18
N PHE A 116 19.04 -0.22 -3.33
CA PHE A 116 20.17 0.15 -2.49
C PHE A 116 20.59 -1.01 -1.56
N PHE A 117 19.64 -1.67 -0.89
CA PHE A 117 19.96 -2.83 -0.04
C PHE A 117 20.54 -3.99 -0.85
N PHE A 118 20.04 -4.26 -2.05
CA PHE A 118 20.60 -5.29 -2.92
C PHE A 118 22.07 -5.02 -3.27
N ILE A 119 22.39 -3.78 -3.65
CA ILE A 119 23.77 -3.35 -3.93
C ILE A 119 24.63 -3.41 -2.66
N THR A 120 24.09 -2.98 -1.52
CA THR A 120 24.80 -2.99 -0.23
C THR A 120 25.15 -4.41 0.20
N ILE A 121 24.19 -5.34 0.14
CA ILE A 121 24.41 -6.74 0.48
C ILE A 121 25.45 -7.35 -0.47
N GLY A 122 25.33 -7.11 -1.78
CA GLY A 122 26.32 -7.56 -2.76
C GLY A 122 27.72 -7.03 -2.46
N GLY A 123 27.84 -5.74 -2.11
CA GLY A 123 29.09 -5.11 -1.73
C GLY A 123 29.68 -5.69 -0.44
N ILE A 124 28.88 -5.82 0.62
CA ILE A 124 29.30 -6.44 1.89
C ILE A 124 29.77 -7.87 1.65
N LEU A 125 29.04 -8.66 0.87
CA LEU A 125 29.43 -10.03 0.54
C LEU A 125 30.74 -10.06 -0.25
N ALA A 126 30.94 -9.17 -1.22
CA ALA A 126 32.17 -9.10 -2.01
C ALA A 126 33.40 -8.72 -1.15
N PHE A 127 33.27 -7.72 -0.27
CA PHE A 127 34.36 -7.37 0.65
C PHE A 127 34.60 -8.46 1.69
N THR A 128 33.53 -9.07 2.22
CA THR A 128 33.63 -10.19 3.16
C THR A 128 34.35 -11.38 2.54
N THR A 129 34.00 -11.76 1.30
CA THR A 129 34.66 -12.87 0.61
C THR A 129 36.11 -12.54 0.25
N ALA A 130 36.42 -11.30 -0.13
CA ALA A 130 37.79 -10.87 -0.40
C ALA A 130 38.67 -10.91 0.86
N ILE A 131 38.17 -10.38 1.99
CA ILE A 131 38.85 -10.41 3.29
C ILE A 131 39.02 -11.85 3.77
N LEU A 132 37.97 -12.68 3.68
CA LEU A 132 38.03 -14.08 4.08
C LEU A 132 39.01 -14.88 3.20
N HIS A 133 39.04 -14.61 1.89
CA HIS A 133 39.99 -15.22 0.97
C HIS A 133 41.43 -14.81 1.32
N TYR A 134 41.66 -13.53 1.64
CA TYR A 134 42.95 -13.05 2.09
C TYR A 134 43.41 -13.75 3.38
N LEU A 135 42.54 -13.79 4.40
CA LEU A 135 42.84 -14.39 5.71
C LEU A 135 43.06 -15.91 5.64
N ARG A 136 42.42 -16.60 4.69
CA ARG A 136 42.55 -18.06 4.51
C ARG A 136 43.63 -18.47 3.52
N SER A 137 44.21 -17.54 2.76
CA SER A 137 45.26 -17.86 1.79
C SER A 137 46.60 -18.03 2.51
N CYS A 138 46.88 -19.22 3.04
CA CYS A 138 48.20 -19.57 3.59
C CYS A 138 49.17 -19.98 2.46
N PRO A 139 50.28 -19.26 2.22
CA PRO A 139 51.22 -19.61 1.15
C PRO A 139 52.12 -20.82 1.49
N GLN A 140 52.29 -21.16 2.76
CA GLN A 140 53.15 -22.25 3.23
C GLN A 140 52.40 -23.03 4.30
N GLY A 141 51.88 -24.20 3.91
CA GLY A 141 50.88 -24.95 4.66
C GLY A 141 51.29 -25.30 6.09
N VAL A 142 50.58 -24.72 7.05
CA VAL A 142 49.62 -25.38 7.96
C VAL A 142 48.61 -24.29 8.32
N CYS A 143 47.43 -24.28 7.71
CA CYS A 143 46.36 -23.40 8.18
C CYS A 143 45.70 -24.09 9.38
N SER A 144 45.72 -23.44 10.54
CA SER A 144 44.81 -23.83 11.63
C SER A 144 43.40 -23.50 11.17
N GLU A 145 42.53 -24.51 11.09
CA GLU A 145 41.09 -24.31 10.98
C GLU A 145 40.58 -23.74 12.31
N GLU A 146 40.89 -22.48 12.61
CA GLU A 146 40.11 -21.75 13.61
C GLU A 146 38.81 -21.32 12.93
N GLU A 147 37.75 -22.09 13.21
CA GLU A 147 36.37 -21.75 12.92
C GLU A 147 35.95 -20.50 13.69
N THR A 148 36.39 -19.33 13.26
CA THR A 148 35.84 -18.05 13.74
C THR A 148 35.36 -17.27 12.52
N GLU A 149 34.14 -17.58 12.10
CA GLU A 149 32.93 -16.82 12.44
C GLU A 149 32.71 -15.65 11.47
N PHE A 150 32.02 -16.00 10.37
CA PHE A 150 31.33 -15.10 9.45
C PHE A 150 30.57 -13.92 10.11
N PRO A 151 30.02 -13.99 11.36
CA PRO A 151 29.35 -12.84 11.97
C PRO A 151 30.24 -11.61 12.25
N HIS A 152 31.56 -11.74 12.44
CA HIS A 152 32.41 -10.57 12.75
C HIS A 152 32.43 -9.53 11.60
N ASN A 153 32.50 -9.99 10.35
CA ASN A 153 32.57 -9.11 9.18
C ASN A 153 31.26 -8.32 8.92
N TYR A 154 30.12 -8.79 9.45
CA TYR A 154 28.85 -8.04 9.40
C TYR A 154 28.81 -6.93 10.46
N PHE A 155 29.40 -7.15 11.64
CA PHE A 155 29.53 -6.11 12.67
C PHE A 155 30.48 -4.98 12.26
N ASP A 156 31.46 -5.26 11.40
CA ASP A 156 32.33 -4.24 10.81
C ASP A 156 31.54 -3.23 9.96
N ALA A 157 30.52 -3.67 9.22
CA ALA A 157 29.64 -2.77 8.46
C ALA A 157 28.83 -1.82 9.36
N GLY A 158 28.61 -2.19 10.64
CA GLY A 158 28.00 -1.36 11.68
C GLY A 158 28.98 -0.42 12.38
N GLY A 159 30.25 -0.37 11.97
CA GLY A 159 31.26 0.52 12.53
C GLY A 159 32.08 -0.07 13.67
N ARG A 160 31.93 -1.37 13.99
CA ARG A 160 32.76 -2.06 14.99
C ARG A 160 34.02 -2.63 14.34
N TYR A 161 34.97 -1.76 14.04
CA TYR A 161 36.30 -2.15 13.59
C TYR A 161 37.18 -2.49 14.79
N ASP A 162 36.99 -3.67 15.38
CA ASP A 162 37.98 -4.18 16.34
C ASP A 162 39.27 -4.49 15.58
N PRO A 163 40.45 -4.04 16.05
CA PRO A 163 41.70 -4.41 15.41
C PRO A 163 41.84 -5.93 15.53
N VAL A 164 41.73 -6.61 14.40
CA VAL A 164 42.02 -8.05 14.28
C VAL A 164 43.40 -8.24 14.93
N THR A 165 43.44 -8.95 16.06
CA THR A 165 44.60 -9.47 16.83
C THR A 165 45.94 -8.71 16.89
N LYS A 166 46.57 -8.71 18.07
CA LYS A 166 47.90 -8.14 18.36
C LYS A 166 49.11 -8.72 17.58
N ASN A 167 48.89 -9.59 16.60
CA ASN A 167 49.94 -10.31 15.88
C ASN A 167 50.25 -9.78 14.46
N PHE A 168 49.69 -8.62 14.07
CA PHE A 168 50.09 -7.95 12.83
C PHE A 168 51.41 -7.18 13.02
N GLU A 169 52.49 -7.88 13.35
CA GLU A 169 53.85 -7.31 13.36
C GLU A 169 54.48 -7.23 11.96
N THR A 170 53.80 -7.74 10.92
CA THR A 170 54.20 -7.53 9.53
C THR A 170 53.12 -6.76 8.79
N ALA A 171 53.47 -5.55 8.38
CA ALA A 171 52.64 -4.59 7.66
C ALA A 171 52.16 -5.15 6.30
N ASP A 172 51.09 -5.92 6.33
CA ASP A 172 50.35 -6.29 5.14
C ASP A 172 49.46 -5.11 4.71
N TRP A 173 50.09 -4.16 4.04
CA TRP A 173 49.44 -2.99 3.45
C TRP A 173 48.24 -3.36 2.57
N MET A 174 48.25 -4.55 1.98
CA MET A 174 47.13 -5.08 1.19
C MET A 174 45.89 -5.34 2.06
N PHE A 175 46.05 -5.98 3.22
CA PHE A 175 44.94 -6.17 4.17
C PHE A 175 44.41 -4.84 4.71
N LEU A 176 45.31 -3.95 5.13
CA LEU A 176 44.92 -2.64 5.64
C LEU A 176 44.18 -1.81 4.57
N SER A 177 44.63 -1.85 3.32
CA SER A 177 43.95 -1.15 2.22
C SER A 177 42.55 -1.71 1.93
N LEU A 178 42.35 -3.03 2.01
CA LEU A 178 41.03 -3.67 1.87
C LEU A 178 40.07 -3.24 2.99
N MET A 179 40.54 -3.17 4.23
CA MET A 179 39.75 -2.69 5.37
C MET A 179 39.37 -1.21 5.21
N ILE A 180 40.31 -0.35 4.84
CA ILE A 180 40.05 1.08 4.60
C ILE A 180 39.04 1.26 3.46
N LEU A 181 39.19 0.51 2.37
CA LEU A 181 38.27 0.56 1.23
C LEU A 181 36.87 0.08 1.60
N SER A 182 36.77 -0.99 2.39
CA SER A 182 35.50 -1.52 2.90
C SER A 182 34.80 -0.50 3.81
N PHE A 183 35.53 0.16 4.73
CA PHE A 183 35.00 1.22 5.57
C PHE A 183 34.52 2.42 4.75
N PHE A 184 35.32 2.87 3.79
CA PHE A 184 34.95 3.98 2.91
C PHE A 184 33.70 3.64 2.10
N PHE A 185 33.61 2.44 1.55
CA PHE A 185 32.45 1.99 0.80
C PHE A 185 31.20 1.91 1.69
N THR A 186 31.24 1.14 2.78
CA THR A 186 30.05 0.88 3.62
C THR A 186 29.67 2.09 4.50
N GLY A 187 30.62 2.60 5.28
CA GLY A 187 30.39 3.62 6.29
C GLY A 187 30.26 5.03 5.74
N ILE A 188 31.01 5.37 4.68
CA ILE A 188 31.01 6.73 4.11
C ILE A 188 30.09 6.80 2.89
N LEU A 189 30.33 5.98 1.87
CA LEU A 189 29.60 6.09 0.61
C LEU A 189 28.16 5.57 0.76
N MET A 190 27.98 4.31 1.14
CA MET A 190 26.66 3.70 1.18
C MET A 190 25.76 4.34 2.24
N LEU A 191 26.28 4.68 3.42
CA LEU A 191 25.48 5.36 4.44
C LEU A 191 25.01 6.76 3.99
N ASN A 192 25.87 7.57 3.36
CA ASN A 192 25.47 8.89 2.87
C ASN A 192 24.45 8.80 1.75
N VAL A 193 24.61 7.82 0.84
CA VAL A 193 23.61 7.54 -0.20
C VAL A 193 22.29 7.09 0.42
N LEU A 194 22.31 6.24 1.44
CA LEU A 194 21.11 5.80 2.15
C LEU A 194 20.36 6.99 2.76
N ILE A 195 21.05 7.87 3.48
CA ILE A 195 20.46 9.06 4.09
C ILE A 195 19.84 9.96 3.00
N ALA A 196 20.54 10.18 1.89
CA ALA A 196 20.02 10.98 0.78
C ALA A 196 18.75 10.37 0.16
N LEU A 197 18.73 9.05 -0.05
CA LEU A 197 17.55 8.34 -0.58
C LEU A 197 16.37 8.37 0.40
N ILE A 198 16.62 8.21 1.70
CA ILE A 198 15.59 8.32 2.74
C ILE A 198 14.97 9.72 2.71
N ASN A 199 15.77 10.78 2.64
CA ASN A 199 15.26 12.15 2.59
C ASN A 199 14.39 12.41 1.36
N VAL A 200 14.80 11.91 0.18
CA VAL A 200 14.00 12.04 -1.05
C VAL A 200 12.70 11.25 -0.94
N ALA A 201 12.74 10.03 -0.41
CA ALA A 201 11.55 9.19 -0.24
C ALA A 201 10.58 9.79 0.80
N TYR A 202 11.11 10.34 1.90
CA TYR A 202 10.32 11.04 2.92
C TYR A 202 9.55 12.23 2.32
N ALA A 203 10.24 13.08 1.55
CA ALA A 203 9.62 14.24 0.91
C ALA A 203 8.48 13.88 -0.05
N ARG A 204 8.54 12.69 -0.68
CA ARG A 204 7.47 12.18 -1.54
C ARG A 204 6.27 11.65 -0.76
N GLY A 205 6.50 10.96 0.36
CA GLY A 205 5.42 10.35 1.15
C GLY A 205 4.58 11.36 1.94
N ASP A 206 5.15 12.50 2.32
CA ASP A 206 4.41 13.52 3.08
C ASP A 206 3.23 14.13 2.30
N ALA A 207 3.35 14.22 0.97
CA ALA A 207 2.33 14.82 0.12
C ALA A 207 1.05 13.96 -0.04
N THR A 208 1.14 12.64 0.13
CA THR A 208 0.02 11.69 -0.11
C THR A 208 -0.56 11.08 1.17
N GLY A 209 0.03 11.36 2.33
CA GLY A 209 -0.28 10.63 3.57
C GLY A 209 -1.75 10.62 4.00
N ARG A 210 -2.54 11.67 3.71
CA ARG A 210 -3.98 11.69 4.05
C ARG A 210 -4.82 10.78 3.16
N LEU A 211 -4.48 10.68 1.88
CA LEU A 211 -5.16 9.78 0.94
C LEU A 211 -4.86 8.32 1.32
N GLU A 212 -3.59 8.04 1.62
CA GLU A 212 -3.13 6.70 2.02
C GLU A 212 -3.72 6.26 3.36
N TRP A 213 -3.87 7.18 4.32
CA TRP A 213 -4.58 6.89 5.57
C TRP A 213 -6.06 6.54 5.32
N LEU A 214 -6.75 7.31 4.46
CA LEU A 214 -8.14 7.00 4.08
C LEU A 214 -8.23 5.63 3.40
N GLU A 215 -7.34 5.32 2.46
CA GLU A 215 -7.29 4.02 1.79
C GLU A 215 -7.02 2.87 2.77
N THR A 216 -6.09 3.06 3.70
CA THR A 216 -5.78 2.08 4.74
C THR A 216 -6.99 1.82 5.64
N ARG A 217 -7.69 2.88 6.07
CA ARG A 217 -8.90 2.74 6.87
C ARG A 217 -10.03 2.05 6.11
N MET A 218 -10.23 2.39 4.83
CA MET A 218 -11.22 1.72 3.99
C MET A 218 -10.90 0.23 3.84
N THR A 219 -9.63 -0.13 3.68
CA THR A 219 -9.20 -1.53 3.58
C THR A 219 -9.45 -2.30 4.87
N VAL A 220 -9.18 -1.70 6.03
CA VAL A 220 -9.48 -2.32 7.34
C VAL A 220 -10.98 -2.50 7.54
N VAL A 221 -11.79 -1.48 7.21
CA VAL A 221 -13.26 -1.58 7.29
C VAL A 221 -13.77 -2.66 6.34
N GLU A 222 -13.29 -2.70 5.11
CA GLU A 222 -13.65 -3.71 4.12
C GLU A 222 -13.29 -5.13 4.57
N ALA A 223 -12.12 -5.31 5.21
CA ALA A 223 -11.73 -6.58 5.79
C ALA A 223 -12.67 -6.99 6.94
N ALA A 224 -12.96 -6.07 7.86
CA ALA A 224 -13.88 -6.29 8.97
C ALA A 224 -15.30 -6.63 8.49
N GLU A 225 -15.81 -5.92 7.49
CA GLU A 225 -17.11 -6.21 6.85
C GLU A 225 -17.10 -7.59 6.21
N ASN A 226 -16.08 -7.91 5.40
CA ASN A 226 -15.95 -9.21 4.71
C ASN A 226 -15.95 -10.42 5.67
N LEU A 227 -15.43 -10.24 6.88
CA LEU A 227 -15.47 -11.25 7.94
C LEU A 227 -16.87 -11.37 8.56
N THR A 228 -17.55 -10.24 8.77
CA THR A 228 -18.91 -10.21 9.35
C THR A 228 -20.01 -10.58 8.36
N TYR A 229 -19.75 -10.59 7.05
CA TYR A 229 -20.70 -11.02 6.02
C TYR A 229 -21.26 -12.43 6.24
N GLN A 230 -20.51 -13.31 6.91
CA GLN A 230 -20.93 -14.69 7.20
C GLN A 230 -21.86 -14.80 8.41
N ILE A 231 -22.03 -13.74 9.20
CA ILE A 231 -22.85 -13.75 10.41
C ILE A 231 -24.30 -13.39 10.04
N PRO A 232 -25.27 -14.31 10.21
CA PRO A 232 -26.67 -14.05 9.86
C PRO A 232 -27.24 -12.92 10.74
N GLY A 233 -27.86 -11.92 10.11
CA GLY A 233 -28.53 -10.82 10.80
C GLY A 233 -27.66 -9.61 11.15
N PHE A 234 -26.33 -9.68 10.98
CA PHE A 234 -25.42 -8.56 11.30
C PHE A 234 -25.73 -7.28 10.51
N ARG A 235 -26.18 -7.41 9.26
CA ARG A 235 -26.57 -6.28 8.39
C ARG A 235 -27.94 -5.68 8.67
N LYS A 236 -28.72 -6.24 9.59
CA LYS A 236 -30.05 -5.71 9.93
C LYS A 236 -29.96 -4.54 10.92
N TYR A 237 -28.81 -4.33 11.56
CA TYR A 237 -28.59 -3.26 12.53
C TYR A 237 -28.19 -1.96 11.83
N TYR A 238 -29.16 -1.05 11.68
CA TYR A 238 -29.00 0.23 10.98
C TYR A 238 -28.00 1.20 11.63
N ASN A 239 -27.66 1.00 12.90
CA ASN A 239 -26.65 1.80 13.61
C ASN A 239 -25.23 1.56 13.06
N TRP A 240 -24.99 0.41 12.44
CA TRP A 240 -23.67 0.03 11.90
C TRP A 240 -23.65 0.03 10.37
N PHE A 241 -24.81 -0.22 9.75
CA PHE A 241 -24.98 -0.17 8.29
C PHE A 241 -26.08 0.84 7.95
N PRO A 242 -25.72 2.03 7.45
CA PRO A 242 -26.72 3.03 7.07
C PRO A 242 -27.60 2.47 5.96
N ARG A 243 -28.91 2.76 6.04
CA ARG A 243 -29.89 2.33 5.03
C ARG A 243 -29.63 2.97 3.66
N GLU A 244 -29.08 4.18 3.67
CA GLU A 244 -28.86 5.02 2.49
C GLU A 244 -27.47 5.66 2.58
N ILE A 245 -26.73 5.65 1.48
CA ILE A 245 -25.41 6.29 1.36
C ILE A 245 -25.57 7.44 0.37
N TYR A 246 -25.52 8.67 0.87
CA TYR A 246 -25.54 9.87 0.04
C TYR A 246 -24.11 10.20 -0.38
N TYR A 247 -23.83 10.18 -1.68
CA TYR A 247 -22.57 10.67 -2.24
C TYR A 247 -22.82 11.94 -3.03
N THR A 248 -22.01 12.97 -2.79
CA THR A 248 -22.03 14.19 -3.60
C THR A 248 -21.23 13.92 -4.87
N ALA A 249 -21.92 13.74 -5.99
CA ALA A 249 -21.28 13.71 -7.30
C ALA A 249 -21.23 15.12 -7.90
N LEU A 250 -20.14 15.46 -8.60
CA LEU A 250 -20.06 16.71 -9.35
C LEU A 250 -21.16 16.72 -10.43
N ASN A 251 -21.80 17.87 -10.67
CA ASN A 251 -22.86 18.01 -11.68
C ASN A 251 -22.49 17.45 -13.07
N ARG A 252 -21.20 17.49 -13.42
CA ARG A 252 -20.67 16.91 -14.67
C ARG A 252 -20.79 15.38 -14.69
N ASP A 253 -20.40 14.70 -13.61
CA ASP A 253 -20.41 13.23 -13.53
C ASP A 253 -21.85 12.69 -13.46
N VAL A 254 -22.72 13.45 -12.79
CA VAL A 254 -24.16 13.20 -12.74
C VAL A 254 -24.75 13.25 -14.14
N LYS A 255 -24.44 14.30 -14.93
CA LYS A 255 -24.93 14.45 -16.31
C LYS A 255 -24.49 13.30 -17.21
N ILE A 256 -23.21 12.90 -17.15
CA ILE A 256 -22.67 11.76 -17.91
C ILE A 256 -23.37 10.46 -17.52
N ALA A 257 -23.62 10.24 -16.22
CA ALA A 257 -24.34 9.05 -15.76
C ALA A 257 -25.80 9.02 -16.22
N TYR A 258 -26.50 10.17 -16.20
CA TYR A 258 -27.86 10.28 -16.73
C TYR A 258 -27.90 10.07 -18.24
N GLU A 259 -26.98 10.65 -19.00
CA GLU A 259 -26.88 10.44 -20.45
C GLU A 259 -26.62 8.97 -20.79
N LYS A 260 -25.74 8.29 -20.05
CA LYS A 260 -25.47 6.85 -20.22
C LYS A 260 -26.64 5.96 -19.82
N LYS A 261 -27.46 6.39 -18.84
CA LYS A 261 -28.68 5.69 -18.45
C LYS A 261 -29.78 5.89 -19.48
N ARG A 262 -29.92 7.11 -20.01
CA ARG A 262 -30.86 7.46 -21.08
C ARG A 262 -30.54 6.70 -22.37
N ALA A 263 -29.27 6.65 -22.78
CA ALA A 263 -28.86 5.86 -23.95
C ALA A 263 -29.22 4.38 -23.81
N ARG A 264 -29.02 3.77 -22.63
CA ARG A 264 -29.44 2.38 -22.37
C ARG A 264 -30.95 2.17 -22.45
N LEU A 265 -31.74 3.11 -21.93
CA LEU A 265 -33.20 3.05 -22.01
C LEU A 265 -33.70 3.27 -23.44
N GLU A 266 -33.03 4.12 -24.21
CA GLU A 266 -33.32 4.33 -25.63
C GLU A 266 -32.97 3.08 -26.46
N ASP A 267 -31.82 2.44 -26.20
CA ASP A 267 -31.44 1.17 -26.84
C ASP A 267 -32.43 0.04 -26.50
N GLU A 268 -32.80 -0.12 -25.22
CA GLU A 268 -33.83 -1.07 -24.77
C GLU A 268 -35.20 -0.78 -25.40
N ALA A 269 -35.58 0.49 -25.53
CA ALA A 269 -36.84 0.88 -26.17
C ALA A 269 -36.83 0.58 -27.68
N VAL A 270 -35.72 0.83 -28.37
CA VAL A 270 -35.53 0.54 -29.79
C VAL A 270 -35.56 -0.97 -30.05
N GLU A 271 -34.92 -1.77 -29.19
CA GLU A 271 -34.95 -3.23 -29.26
C GLU A 271 -36.38 -3.78 -29.07
N ASN A 272 -37.11 -3.26 -28.07
CA ASN A 272 -38.50 -3.63 -27.83
C ASN A 272 -39.45 -3.21 -28.97
N LEU A 273 -39.24 -2.03 -29.57
CA LEU A 273 -39.98 -1.59 -30.76
C LEU A 273 -39.67 -2.45 -31.98
N ALA A 274 -38.40 -2.83 -32.19
CA ALA A 274 -38.00 -3.69 -33.29
C ALA A 274 -38.65 -5.09 -33.19
N LEU A 275 -38.79 -5.63 -31.97
CA LEU A 275 -39.53 -6.87 -31.73
C LEU A 275 -41.01 -6.74 -32.11
N TRP A 276 -41.66 -5.65 -31.69
CA TRP A 276 -43.08 -5.39 -32.00
C TRP A 276 -43.33 -5.18 -33.51
N PHE A 277 -42.42 -4.50 -34.22
CA PHE A 277 -42.52 -4.32 -35.67
C PHE A 277 -42.26 -5.60 -36.47
N ASN A 278 -41.55 -6.57 -35.90
CA ASN A 278 -41.33 -7.86 -36.55
C ASN A 278 -42.55 -8.79 -36.40
N GLU A 279 -43.28 -8.70 -35.29
CA GLU A 279 -44.55 -9.41 -35.09
C GLU A 279 -45.69 -8.87 -36.00
N THR A 280 -45.65 -7.60 -36.40
CA THR A 280 -46.72 -6.97 -37.18
C THR A 280 -46.60 -7.14 -38.71
N LYS A 281 -45.56 -7.81 -39.22
CA LYS A 281 -45.37 -8.09 -40.67
C LYS A 281 -46.29 -9.18 -41.26
N HIS A 282 -47.21 -9.76 -40.50
CA HIS A 282 -48.19 -10.74 -40.98
C HIS A 282 -49.63 -10.19 -41.01
N VAL A 283 -49.84 -9.02 -41.63
CA VAL A 283 -51.19 -8.56 -41.99
C VAL A 283 -51.19 -8.02 -43.43
N PRO A 284 -52.06 -8.51 -44.34
CA PRO A 284 -52.03 -8.12 -45.74
C PRO A 284 -52.70 -6.75 -45.99
N SER A 285 -52.01 -5.98 -46.82
CA SER A 285 -52.42 -4.77 -47.57
C SER A 285 -53.93 -4.55 -47.76
N ILE A 286 -54.41 -3.40 -47.29
CA ILE A 286 -55.67 -2.77 -47.74
C ILE A 286 -55.30 -1.49 -48.49
N LYS A 287 -55.81 -1.37 -49.71
CA LYS A 287 -55.63 -0.26 -50.67
C LYS A 287 -56.14 1.07 -50.08
N SER A 288 -55.37 2.14 -50.30
CA SER A 288 -55.77 3.51 -50.03
C SER A 288 -56.61 4.12 -51.17
N THR A 289 -57.63 4.87 -50.80
CA THR A 289 -58.31 5.89 -51.61
C THR A 289 -58.08 7.27 -50.96
N PRO A 290 -57.92 8.38 -51.72
CA PRO A 290 -57.50 9.66 -51.17
C PRO A 290 -58.68 10.62 -50.87
N SER A 291 -58.57 11.40 -49.80
CA SER A 291 -59.36 12.62 -49.50
C SER A 291 -58.50 13.46 -48.55
N GLU A 292 -57.94 14.56 -49.08
CA GLU A 292 -58.32 15.96 -48.86
C GLU A 292 -57.64 16.63 -47.66
N GLY A 293 -56.76 17.58 -47.99
CA GLY A 293 -56.68 18.93 -47.45
C GLY A 293 -56.59 19.13 -45.94
N GLU A 294 -55.38 19.48 -45.47
CA GLU A 294 -55.22 20.49 -44.41
C GLU A 294 -53.78 21.03 -44.38
N GLN A 295 -53.63 22.32 -44.67
CA GLN A 295 -52.45 23.10 -44.29
C GLN A 295 -52.65 23.60 -42.85
N PRO A 296 -51.71 23.41 -41.91
CA PRO A 296 -51.71 24.18 -40.68
C PRO A 296 -50.86 25.44 -40.87
N ASN A 297 -51.56 26.57 -40.96
CA ASN A 297 -51.03 27.90 -40.75
C ASN A 297 -51.05 28.15 -39.23
N GLY A 298 -49.89 28.18 -38.58
CA GLY A 298 -49.72 28.45 -37.15
C GLY A 298 -48.27 28.28 -36.72
N ASP A 299 -47.76 29.16 -35.86
CA ASP A 299 -46.45 29.09 -35.17
C ASP A 299 -45.18 29.67 -35.82
N ILE A 300 -45.29 30.66 -36.71
CA ILE A 300 -44.11 31.48 -37.09
C ILE A 300 -43.77 32.53 -36.00
N GLY A 301 -44.76 32.93 -35.18
CA GLY A 301 -44.60 33.94 -34.11
C GLY A 301 -43.77 33.45 -32.91
N GLU A 302 -44.08 32.27 -32.37
CA GLU A 302 -43.42 31.72 -31.18
C GLU A 302 -41.95 31.36 -31.44
N LEU A 303 -41.64 30.85 -32.63
CA LEU A 303 -40.28 30.50 -33.04
C LEU A 303 -39.36 31.74 -33.12
N SER A 304 -39.91 32.90 -33.45
CA SER A 304 -39.17 34.17 -33.48
C SER A 304 -38.84 34.68 -32.07
N GLN A 305 -39.77 34.54 -31.12
CA GLN A 305 -39.58 34.92 -29.72
C GLN A 305 -38.56 34.02 -29.02
N LEU A 306 -38.63 32.70 -29.25
CA LEU A 306 -37.65 31.75 -28.73
C LEU A 306 -36.23 32.02 -29.23
N ARG A 307 -36.09 32.42 -30.50
CA ARG A 307 -34.79 32.76 -31.08
C ARG A 307 -34.21 34.05 -30.48
N SER A 308 -35.07 35.03 -30.17
CA SER A 308 -34.68 36.24 -29.46
C SER A 308 -34.15 35.92 -28.05
N GLN A 309 -34.90 35.11 -27.29
CA GLN A 309 -34.49 34.70 -25.93
C GLN A 309 -33.18 33.89 -25.93
N LEU A 310 -32.99 33.01 -26.91
CA LEU A 310 -31.77 32.23 -27.05
C LEU A 310 -30.54 33.10 -27.35
N ASN A 311 -30.70 34.15 -28.17
CA ASN A 311 -29.62 35.09 -28.47
C ASN A 311 -29.26 35.94 -27.24
N GLU A 312 -30.26 36.34 -26.45
CA GLU A 312 -30.06 37.10 -25.21
C GLU A 312 -29.33 36.26 -24.15
N GLN A 313 -29.68 34.99 -24.00
CA GLN A 313 -28.94 34.06 -23.13
C GLN A 313 -27.50 33.81 -23.59
N LYS A 314 -27.25 33.73 -24.89
CA LYS A 314 -25.88 33.60 -25.43
C LYS A 314 -25.04 34.84 -25.13
N GLN A 315 -25.64 36.03 -25.22
CA GLN A 315 -24.96 37.28 -24.91
C GLN A 315 -24.59 37.34 -23.41
N GLN A 316 -25.53 37.00 -22.53
CA GLN A 316 -25.27 36.92 -21.08
C GLN A 316 -24.16 35.92 -20.73
N LEU A 317 -24.10 34.78 -21.45
CA LEU A 317 -23.03 33.79 -21.25
C LEU A 317 -21.67 34.32 -21.69
N ALA A 318 -21.60 35.06 -22.80
CA ALA A 318 -20.37 35.67 -23.29
C ALA A 318 -19.85 36.75 -22.34
N ASP A 319 -20.75 37.60 -21.82
CA ASP A 319 -20.40 38.64 -20.87
C ASP A 319 -19.91 38.06 -19.53
N LEU A 320 -20.53 36.96 -19.07
CA LEU A 320 -20.08 36.25 -17.87
C LEU A 320 -18.69 35.62 -18.06
N GLN A 321 -18.41 35.07 -19.24
CA GLN A 321 -17.10 34.51 -19.57
C GLN A 321 -16.02 35.60 -19.62
N ALA A 322 -16.33 36.78 -20.18
CA ALA A 322 -15.42 37.92 -20.18
C ALA A 322 -15.11 38.40 -18.75
N PHE A 323 -16.13 38.49 -17.89
CA PHE A 323 -15.96 38.87 -16.49
C PHE A 323 -15.07 37.88 -15.71
N ILE A 324 -15.27 36.57 -15.91
CA ILE A 324 -14.44 35.54 -15.26
C ILE A 324 -12.98 35.61 -15.74
N ALA A 325 -12.76 35.86 -17.03
CA ALA A 325 -11.41 36.01 -17.59
C ALA A 325 -10.67 37.21 -16.98
N GLU A 326 -11.36 38.34 -16.82
CA GLU A 326 -10.81 39.55 -16.19
C GLU A 326 -10.45 39.31 -14.71
N GLN A 327 -11.33 38.65 -13.94
CA GLN A 327 -11.05 38.28 -12.55
C GLN A 327 -9.84 37.35 -12.42
N MET A 328 -9.71 36.35 -13.30
CA MET A 328 -8.54 35.46 -13.30
C MET A 328 -7.24 36.21 -13.63
N GLN A 329 -7.28 37.19 -14.53
CA GLN A 329 -6.11 37.97 -14.89
C GLN A 329 -5.68 38.89 -13.74
N ALA A 330 -6.63 39.53 -13.06
CA ALA A 330 -6.38 40.32 -11.85
C ALA A 330 -5.77 39.47 -10.73
N GLN A 331 -6.29 38.25 -10.51
CA GLN A 331 -5.78 37.33 -9.50
C GLN A 331 -4.34 36.86 -9.82
N ARG A 332 -4.05 36.56 -11.08
CA ARG A 332 -2.69 36.20 -11.53
C ARG A 332 -1.70 37.36 -11.33
N ALA A 333 -2.12 38.60 -11.62
CA ALA A 333 -1.29 39.78 -11.40
C ALA A 333 -0.98 39.98 -9.91
N SER A 334 -1.98 39.80 -9.03
CA SER A 334 -1.80 39.85 -7.57
C SER A 334 -0.85 38.76 -7.06
N GLN A 335 -1.00 37.52 -7.53
CA GLN A 335 -0.10 36.41 -7.17
C GLN A 335 1.35 36.66 -7.65
N ALA A 336 1.53 37.21 -8.85
CA ALA A 336 2.84 37.55 -9.38
C ALA A 336 3.53 38.66 -8.55
N GLN A 337 2.77 39.66 -8.09
CA GLN A 337 3.29 40.69 -7.19
C GLN A 337 3.70 40.10 -5.83
N LEU A 338 2.89 39.21 -5.25
CA LEU A 338 3.21 38.54 -3.98
C LEU A 338 4.50 37.71 -4.08
N LEU A 339 4.66 36.96 -5.18
CA LEU A 339 5.88 36.19 -5.45
C LEU A 339 7.11 37.07 -5.66
N ALA A 340 6.96 38.25 -6.26
CA ALA A 340 8.05 39.21 -6.43
C ALA A 340 8.49 39.85 -5.10
N ILE A 341 7.56 40.04 -4.16
CA ILE A 341 7.87 40.51 -2.80
C ILE A 341 8.64 39.43 -2.02
N LEU A 342 8.15 38.18 -2.03
CA LEU A 342 8.81 37.07 -1.34
C LEU A 342 10.23 36.80 -1.84
N LYS A 343 10.50 36.99 -3.14
CA LYS A 343 11.85 36.88 -3.72
C LYS A 343 12.81 38.01 -3.35
N LYS A 344 12.33 39.15 -2.83
CA LYS A 344 13.19 40.25 -2.36
C LYS A 344 13.58 40.12 -0.89
N GLU A 345 12.88 39.29 -0.12
CA GLU A 345 13.15 39.06 1.31
C GLU A 345 14.04 37.83 1.58
N GLN A 346 14.34 37.02 0.56
CA GLN A 346 15.38 35.98 0.56
C GLN A 346 16.65 36.50 -0.11
#